data_AF-A0A954VL62-F1
#
_entry.id   AF-A0A954VL62-F1
#
_cell.length_a   1.000
_cell.length_b   1.000
_cell.length_c   1.000
_cell.angle_alpha   90.00
_cell.angle_beta   90.00
_cell.angle_gamma   90.00
#
_symmetry.space_group_name_H-M   'P 1'
#
loop_
_entity.id
_entity.type
_entity.pdbx_description
1 polymer ?
#
loop_
_entity_poly.entity_id
_entity_poly.type
_entity_poly.pdbx_seq_one_letter_code
_entity_poly.pdbx_strand_id
1 'polypeptide(L)'
;MPGKIIQHVAIVLSLGLSIVLLAEDSSTRVRVAAISFEPVKLDLAGNADKLEQMFRKAAEGGAKIAVAPEGCLEGYIVNEIIAGKFSAEEMDRVAISIESETIKRFQNLAKSLEMCLVFGFAEKIKDDVFNSAVFIDHLGKVCGKYHKMQLAEGYDPHWWFNRLGTQSRAFDTPFGRCGILICNDRWNPALAQIPALDGAQFLVIPSFGSTSKSQDDAVLARGTETHLPIIEANVGVTLIVNADKIEVADRHREGITFGEITIAPKRPTDTVERDLVESEFIQWRSVEMATRLSKTNSRVDPRGSAGAGDFVELRSDPLEVVIGNNKSLARNGVQHNGGYNGIFAVGALDETTSPFVPAYAGMNLEHYFDASPRQASEIFFEPRYSAMSLRRIDENKVELYQPKTKVYQVESWTEFSLAENHVDFNFRCRPHRNDYAGGFLGVFWASYINEPLDKSIYFLSGDSSLQEPLWHQHCTQTHNRDSTITSTQDRLGLEFGSDDTLFANVSPIRYSEPFFYGRVRDRVLIYMFRPGAAVRFAHSPSGGGRTSKGDDTNPAWDFQMIIPQPEIGREYQLEGRLVYKQWLGRGDVLAEVAAYLEDRK
;
A
#
# COMPACT_ATOMS: atom_id res chain seq x y z
N MET A 1 -56.55 88.16 -7.32
CA MET A 1 -56.00 87.95 -8.68
C MET A 1 -54.47 87.97 -8.56
N PRO A 2 -53.67 87.24 -9.36
CA PRO A 2 -53.67 85.79 -9.69
C PRO A 2 -53.16 84.97 -8.47
N GLY A 3 -52.63 83.73 -8.53
CA GLY A 3 -52.69 82.67 -9.55
C GLY A 3 -51.36 81.89 -9.81
N LYS A 4 -51.48 80.62 -10.24
CA LYS A 4 -50.45 79.59 -10.61
C LYS A 4 -49.74 78.79 -9.49
N ILE A 5 -49.45 77.51 -9.84
CA ILE A 5 -48.61 76.49 -9.15
C ILE A 5 -49.29 75.91 -7.88
N ILE A 6 -49.49 74.60 -7.65
CA ILE A 6 -48.87 73.37 -8.16
C ILE A 6 -49.94 72.38 -8.68
N GLN A 7 -49.64 71.69 -9.79
CA GLN A 7 -50.31 70.46 -10.21
C GLN A 7 -49.21 69.47 -10.58
N HIS A 8 -49.10 68.33 -9.87
CA HIS A 8 -48.40 67.06 -10.20
C HIS A 8 -48.37 66.17 -8.94
N VAL A 9 -48.41 64.84 -9.11
CA VAL A 9 -48.49 63.74 -8.12
C VAL A 9 -49.93 63.20 -7.89
N ALA A 10 -50.47 62.57 -8.93
CA ALA A 10 -51.71 61.77 -8.85
C ALA A 10 -51.84 60.73 -10.01
N ILE A 11 -50.73 60.07 -10.40
CA ILE A 11 -50.65 58.85 -11.22
C ILE A 11 -49.28 58.22 -10.87
N VAL A 12 -49.25 56.94 -10.45
CA VAL A 12 -48.13 55.95 -10.42
C VAL A 12 -48.44 54.82 -9.42
N LEU A 13 -49.13 55.11 -8.30
CA LEU A 13 -49.25 54.21 -7.15
C LEU A 13 -50.19 52.99 -7.30
N SER A 14 -50.81 52.76 -8.46
CA SER A 14 -51.71 51.60 -8.72
C SER A 14 -51.17 50.55 -9.69
N LEU A 15 -49.98 50.75 -10.28
CA LEU A 15 -49.34 49.78 -11.19
C LEU A 15 -48.06 49.14 -10.62
N GLY A 16 -47.52 49.68 -9.51
CA GLY A 16 -46.30 49.16 -8.88
C GLY A 16 -46.50 47.95 -7.95
N LEU A 17 -47.73 47.68 -7.48
CA LEU A 17 -47.97 46.64 -6.46
C LEU A 17 -48.31 45.25 -7.03
N SER A 18 -48.58 45.15 -8.34
CA SER A 18 -48.92 43.87 -9.00
C SER A 18 -47.75 43.24 -9.75
N ILE A 19 -46.59 43.92 -9.84
CA ILE A 19 -45.41 43.44 -10.60
C ILE A 19 -44.38 42.77 -9.67
N VAL A 20 -44.43 43.00 -8.36
CA VAL A 20 -43.47 42.44 -7.38
C VAL A 20 -43.89 41.04 -6.87
N LEU A 21 -45.03 40.50 -7.33
CA LEU A 21 -45.58 39.20 -6.92
C LEU A 21 -45.57 38.13 -8.04
N LEU A 22 -44.83 38.38 -9.14
CA LEU A 22 -44.66 37.43 -10.26
C LEU A 22 -43.17 37.18 -10.60
N ALA A 23 -42.32 37.16 -9.57
CA ALA A 23 -41.13 36.32 -9.63
C ALA A 23 -41.59 34.88 -9.40
N GLU A 24 -42.00 34.20 -10.48
CA GLU A 24 -42.42 32.80 -10.41
C GLU A 24 -41.31 31.94 -9.79
N ASP A 25 -41.70 31.15 -8.79
CA ASP A 25 -40.88 30.10 -8.18
C ASP A 25 -40.60 29.02 -9.24
N SER A 26 -39.57 29.27 -10.05
CA SER A 26 -39.18 28.48 -11.22
C SER A 26 -38.42 27.19 -10.84
N SER A 27 -38.86 26.56 -9.76
CA SER A 27 -38.40 25.26 -9.33
C SER A 27 -38.94 24.16 -10.27
N THR A 28 -38.06 23.25 -10.69
CA THR A 28 -38.39 22.16 -11.60
C THR A 28 -38.57 20.85 -10.84
N ARG A 29 -39.75 20.25 -10.93
CA ARG A 29 -40.03 18.91 -10.39
C ARG A 29 -39.55 17.84 -11.37
N VAL A 30 -38.74 16.90 -10.87
CA VAL A 30 -38.18 15.81 -11.66
C VAL A 30 -38.48 14.49 -10.99
N ARG A 31 -39.14 13.58 -11.72
CA ARG A 31 -39.37 12.20 -11.28
C ARG A 31 -38.08 11.40 -11.40
N VAL A 32 -37.70 10.71 -10.33
CA VAL A 32 -36.40 10.03 -10.21
C VAL A 32 -36.56 8.59 -9.72
N ALA A 33 -35.53 7.79 -9.96
CA ALA A 33 -35.40 6.43 -9.47
C ALA A 33 -34.07 6.24 -8.74
N ALA A 34 -34.12 5.61 -7.56
CA ALA A 34 -32.97 5.08 -6.86
C ALA A 34 -33.02 3.55 -6.90
N ILE A 35 -31.97 2.92 -7.42
CA ILE A 35 -31.89 1.47 -7.67
C ILE A 35 -31.06 0.83 -6.56
N SER A 36 -31.55 -0.27 -6.00
CA SER A 36 -30.79 -1.16 -5.11
C SER A 36 -30.67 -2.51 -5.79
N PHE A 37 -29.44 -3.04 -5.90
CA PHE A 37 -29.15 -4.45 -6.16
C PHE A 37 -27.75 -4.77 -5.65
N GLU A 38 -27.51 -6.03 -5.27
CA GLU A 38 -26.18 -6.51 -4.87
C GLU A 38 -25.45 -7.07 -6.10
N PRO A 39 -24.32 -6.46 -6.54
CA PRO A 39 -23.58 -6.93 -7.71
C PRO A 39 -22.79 -8.22 -7.43
N VAL A 40 -22.60 -9.04 -8.46
CA VAL A 40 -21.79 -10.27 -8.39
C VAL A 40 -20.32 -9.91 -8.56
N LYS A 41 -19.49 -10.28 -7.58
CA LYS A 41 -18.05 -9.99 -7.61
C LYS A 41 -17.37 -10.63 -8.81
N LEU A 42 -16.55 -9.83 -9.50
CA LEU A 42 -15.79 -10.22 -10.69
C LEU A 42 -16.60 -10.55 -11.96
N ASP A 43 -17.95 -10.43 -11.94
CA ASP A 43 -18.80 -10.65 -13.12
C ASP A 43 -19.23 -9.33 -13.79
N LEU A 44 -18.27 -8.70 -14.47
CA LEU A 44 -18.50 -7.43 -15.18
C LEU A 44 -19.64 -7.51 -16.22
N ALA A 45 -19.79 -8.66 -16.89
CA ALA A 45 -20.78 -8.82 -17.95
C ALA A 45 -22.20 -9.02 -17.38
N GLY A 46 -22.37 -9.95 -16.44
CA GLY A 46 -23.66 -10.19 -15.78
C GLY A 46 -24.15 -8.99 -14.98
N ASN A 47 -23.24 -8.25 -14.34
CA ASN A 47 -23.57 -6.99 -13.68
C ASN A 47 -24.03 -5.91 -14.65
N ALA A 48 -23.39 -5.77 -15.82
CA ALA A 48 -23.82 -4.83 -16.85
C ALA A 48 -25.21 -5.18 -17.40
N ASP A 49 -25.51 -6.47 -17.61
CA ASP A 49 -26.83 -6.94 -18.01
C ASP A 49 -27.90 -6.65 -16.95
N LYS A 50 -27.59 -6.90 -15.67
CA LYS A 50 -28.48 -6.62 -14.53
C LYS A 50 -28.76 -5.12 -14.41
N LEU A 51 -27.73 -4.28 -14.53
CA LEU A 51 -27.84 -2.82 -14.46
C LEU A 51 -28.70 -2.26 -15.60
N GLU A 52 -28.52 -2.76 -16.83
CA GLU A 52 -29.38 -2.39 -17.96
C GLU A 52 -30.86 -2.74 -17.69
N GLN A 53 -31.14 -3.95 -17.19
CA GLN A 53 -32.51 -4.36 -16.86
C GLN A 53 -33.16 -3.46 -15.80
N MET A 54 -32.39 -3.02 -14.80
CA MET A 54 -32.90 -2.10 -13.78
C MET A 54 -33.15 -0.69 -14.34
N PHE A 55 -32.28 -0.18 -15.21
CA PHE A 55 -32.55 1.09 -15.89
C PHE A 55 -33.78 1.03 -16.81
N ARG A 56 -34.02 -0.08 -17.51
CA ARG A 56 -35.24 -0.26 -18.31
C ARG A 56 -36.51 -0.19 -17.45
N LYS A 57 -36.52 -0.89 -16.31
CA LYS A 57 -37.62 -0.82 -15.32
C LYS A 57 -37.79 0.58 -14.70
N ALA A 58 -36.71 1.31 -14.47
CA ALA A 58 -36.79 2.70 -14.00
C ALA A 58 -37.44 3.64 -15.05
N ALA A 59 -37.14 3.44 -16.32
CA ALA A 59 -37.77 4.17 -17.42
C ALA A 59 -39.25 3.79 -17.60
N GLU A 60 -39.62 2.52 -17.47
CA GLU A 60 -41.02 2.05 -17.42
C GLU A 60 -41.80 2.73 -16.28
N GLY A 61 -41.15 2.95 -15.13
CA GLY A 61 -41.67 3.72 -14.00
C GLY A 61 -41.67 5.25 -14.20
N GLY A 62 -41.32 5.75 -15.38
CA GLY A 62 -41.38 7.16 -15.76
C GLY A 62 -40.28 8.05 -15.17
N ALA A 63 -39.18 7.47 -14.67
CA ALA A 63 -38.06 8.26 -14.16
C ALA A 63 -37.35 9.04 -15.28
N LYS A 64 -36.79 10.19 -14.92
CA LYS A 64 -35.95 11.04 -15.80
C LYS A 64 -34.48 11.07 -15.39
N ILE A 65 -34.19 10.71 -14.14
CA ILE A 65 -32.86 10.39 -13.64
C ILE A 65 -32.97 9.07 -12.87
N ALA A 66 -32.12 8.10 -13.18
CA ALA A 66 -31.98 6.86 -12.43
C ALA A 66 -30.56 6.74 -11.88
N VAL A 67 -30.44 6.54 -10.56
CA VAL A 67 -29.17 6.35 -9.86
C VAL A 67 -29.06 4.90 -9.40
N ALA A 68 -27.91 4.28 -9.63
CA ALA A 68 -27.59 2.92 -9.22
C ALA A 68 -26.37 2.89 -8.26
N PRO A 69 -26.11 1.76 -7.58
CA PRO A 69 -25.10 1.66 -6.54
C PRO A 69 -23.66 1.97 -6.96
N GLU A 70 -22.82 2.16 -5.95
CA GLU A 70 -21.36 2.19 -6.06
C GLU A 70 -20.83 0.80 -6.45
N GLY A 71 -19.77 0.78 -7.26
CA GLY A 71 -19.07 -0.46 -7.64
C GLY A 71 -19.96 -1.53 -8.28
N CYS A 72 -21.05 -1.11 -8.93
CA CYS A 72 -22.11 -2.00 -9.39
C CYS A 72 -21.75 -2.79 -10.67
N LEU A 73 -20.58 -2.51 -11.26
CA LEU A 73 -20.04 -3.25 -12.41
C LEU A 73 -18.98 -4.29 -11.99
N GLU A 74 -18.01 -3.93 -11.15
CA GLU A 74 -16.95 -4.86 -10.71
C GLU A 74 -17.33 -5.69 -9.46
N GLY A 75 -18.29 -5.21 -8.68
CA GLY A 75 -18.79 -5.87 -7.47
C GLY A 75 -18.19 -5.38 -6.15
N TYR A 76 -17.59 -4.18 -6.12
CA TYR A 76 -16.94 -3.59 -4.94
C TYR A 76 -15.87 -4.50 -4.29
N ILE A 77 -15.01 -5.11 -5.10
CA ILE A 77 -14.04 -6.13 -4.66
C ILE A 77 -12.87 -5.59 -3.82
N VAL A 78 -12.78 -4.27 -3.61
CA VAL A 78 -11.66 -3.63 -2.92
C VAL A 78 -11.43 -4.18 -1.51
N ASN A 79 -12.52 -4.50 -0.80
CA ASN A 79 -12.45 -5.09 0.54
C ASN A 79 -11.89 -6.52 0.52
N GLU A 80 -12.16 -7.30 -0.54
CA GLU A 80 -11.59 -8.63 -0.72
C GLU A 80 -10.10 -8.58 -1.04
N ILE A 81 -9.66 -7.58 -1.81
CA ILE A 81 -8.23 -7.35 -2.12
C ILE A 81 -7.47 -6.97 -0.85
N ILE A 82 -7.99 -6.00 -0.09
CA ILE A 82 -7.42 -5.60 1.22
C ILE A 82 -7.41 -6.77 2.21
N ALA A 83 -8.40 -7.67 2.13
CA ALA A 83 -8.47 -8.89 2.93
C ALA A 83 -7.64 -10.07 2.41
N GLY A 84 -6.84 -9.89 1.35
CA GLY A 84 -6.03 -10.95 0.75
C GLY A 84 -6.84 -12.14 0.20
N LYS A 85 -8.15 -11.96 -0.01
CA LYS A 85 -9.03 -12.96 -0.62
C LYS A 85 -8.95 -12.94 -2.14
N PHE A 86 -8.68 -11.77 -2.70
CA PHE A 86 -8.37 -11.55 -4.10
C PHE A 86 -7.02 -10.85 -4.23
N SER A 87 -6.38 -11.06 -5.37
CA SER A 87 -5.19 -10.36 -5.85
C SER A 87 -5.55 -8.96 -6.36
N ALA A 88 -4.61 -8.03 -6.36
CA ALA A 88 -4.86 -6.70 -6.94
C ALA A 88 -5.12 -6.80 -8.45
N GLU A 89 -4.46 -7.75 -9.11
CA GLU A 89 -4.58 -8.09 -10.53
C GLU A 89 -6.00 -8.51 -10.93
N GLU A 90 -6.83 -8.97 -10.00
CA GLU A 90 -8.25 -9.24 -10.27
C GLU A 90 -9.06 -7.96 -10.48
N MET A 91 -8.68 -6.83 -9.88
CA MET A 91 -9.27 -5.53 -10.21
C MET A 91 -9.02 -5.14 -11.66
N ASP A 92 -7.82 -5.40 -12.18
CA ASP A 92 -7.46 -5.01 -13.56
C ASP A 92 -8.33 -5.70 -14.62
N ARG A 93 -8.87 -6.88 -14.30
CA ARG A 93 -9.73 -7.67 -15.19
C ARG A 93 -11.15 -7.12 -15.31
N VAL A 94 -11.60 -6.31 -14.34
CA VAL A 94 -12.98 -5.82 -14.24
C VAL A 94 -13.10 -4.30 -14.16
N ALA A 95 -12.00 -3.59 -13.92
CA ALA A 95 -11.91 -2.15 -14.09
C ALA A 95 -11.96 -1.79 -15.58
N ILE A 96 -12.76 -0.77 -15.93
CA ILE A 96 -12.99 -0.36 -17.32
C ILE A 96 -12.64 1.10 -17.54
N SER A 97 -12.17 1.45 -18.74
CA SER A 97 -12.02 2.85 -19.12
C SER A 97 -13.38 3.50 -19.39
N ILE A 98 -13.47 4.82 -19.21
CA ILE A 98 -14.65 5.61 -19.63
C ILE A 98 -14.96 5.47 -21.12
N GLU A 99 -13.97 5.14 -21.96
CA GLU A 99 -14.13 4.93 -23.41
C GLU A 99 -14.50 3.48 -23.80
N SER A 100 -14.75 2.61 -22.81
CA SER A 100 -15.04 1.18 -23.03
C SER A 100 -16.40 0.93 -23.71
N GLU A 101 -16.54 -0.23 -24.36
CA GLU A 101 -17.80 -0.67 -24.95
C GLU A 101 -18.92 -0.82 -23.92
N THR A 102 -18.59 -1.12 -22.65
CA THR A 102 -19.55 -1.14 -21.54
C THR A 102 -20.13 0.25 -21.26
N ILE A 103 -19.31 1.32 -21.28
CA ILE A 103 -19.84 2.68 -21.12
C ILE A 103 -20.64 3.11 -22.37
N LYS A 104 -20.16 2.80 -23.58
CA LYS A 104 -20.89 3.07 -24.83
C LYS A 104 -22.26 2.38 -24.87
N ARG A 105 -22.36 1.16 -24.34
CA ARG A 105 -23.64 0.45 -24.13
C ARG A 105 -24.59 1.29 -23.28
N PHE A 106 -24.15 1.81 -22.14
CA PHE A 106 -24.98 2.68 -21.29
C PHE A 106 -25.28 4.06 -21.92
N GLN A 107 -24.38 4.63 -22.72
CA GLN A 107 -24.66 5.83 -23.53
C GLN A 107 -25.79 5.60 -24.54
N ASN A 108 -25.78 4.46 -25.22
CA ASN A 108 -26.84 4.09 -26.16
C ASN A 108 -28.14 3.72 -25.43
N LEU A 109 -28.06 3.09 -24.26
CA LEU A 109 -29.22 2.82 -23.40
C LEU A 109 -29.90 4.14 -22.97
N ALA A 110 -29.14 5.12 -22.47
CA ALA A 110 -29.64 6.41 -22.02
C ALA A 110 -30.44 7.14 -23.12
N LYS A 111 -29.92 7.14 -24.36
CA LYS A 111 -30.63 7.61 -25.57
C LYS A 111 -31.93 6.85 -25.80
N SER A 112 -31.89 5.53 -25.76
CA SER A 112 -33.07 4.68 -26.04
C SER A 112 -34.19 4.79 -25.00
N LEU A 113 -33.86 5.22 -23.78
CA LEU A 113 -34.79 5.39 -22.67
C LEU A 113 -35.21 6.84 -22.43
N GLU A 114 -34.60 7.81 -23.13
CA GLU A 114 -34.75 9.25 -22.89
C GLU A 114 -34.61 9.63 -21.40
N MET A 115 -33.64 8.99 -20.73
CA MET A 115 -33.44 9.05 -19.27
C MET A 115 -31.95 9.19 -18.94
N CYS A 116 -31.63 10.07 -17.97
CA CYS A 116 -30.27 10.20 -17.46
C CYS A 116 -29.92 9.00 -16.56
N LEU A 117 -28.73 8.43 -16.74
CA LEU A 117 -28.23 7.27 -16.00
C LEU A 117 -27.05 7.67 -15.12
N VAL A 118 -27.05 7.23 -13.85
CA VAL A 118 -25.94 7.42 -12.91
C VAL A 118 -25.60 6.09 -12.26
N PHE A 119 -24.32 5.70 -12.27
CA PHE A 119 -23.88 4.44 -11.66
C PHE A 119 -22.39 4.48 -11.28
N GLY A 120 -22.00 3.67 -10.29
CA GLY A 120 -20.61 3.53 -9.85
C GLY A 120 -19.90 2.33 -10.46
N PHE A 121 -18.59 2.45 -10.68
CA PHE A 121 -17.72 1.43 -11.28
C PHE A 121 -16.24 1.70 -10.96
N ALA A 122 -15.40 0.66 -11.05
CA ALA A 122 -13.95 0.80 -11.09
C ALA A 122 -13.48 1.36 -12.45
N GLU A 123 -13.02 2.62 -12.48
CA GLU A 123 -12.46 3.24 -13.69
C GLU A 123 -10.96 2.97 -13.80
N LYS A 124 -10.52 2.33 -14.89
CA LYS A 124 -9.10 2.20 -15.24
C LYS A 124 -8.60 3.40 -16.03
N ILE A 125 -7.58 4.09 -15.52
CA ILE A 125 -6.87 5.20 -16.16
C ILE A 125 -5.37 4.86 -16.18
N LYS A 126 -4.87 4.44 -17.35
CA LYS A 126 -3.52 3.87 -17.50
C LYS A 126 -3.36 2.64 -16.59
N ASP A 127 -2.43 2.71 -15.64
CA ASP A 127 -2.07 1.65 -14.69
C ASP A 127 -2.78 1.80 -13.33
N ASP A 128 -3.55 2.88 -13.14
CA ASP A 128 -4.27 3.19 -11.91
C ASP A 128 -5.79 2.96 -12.08
N VAL A 129 -6.44 2.52 -11.00
CA VAL A 129 -7.89 2.30 -10.91
C VAL A 129 -8.49 3.19 -9.83
N PHE A 130 -9.60 3.84 -10.17
CA PHE A 130 -10.33 4.76 -9.30
C PHE A 130 -11.74 4.24 -9.04
N ASN A 131 -12.17 4.24 -7.78
CA ASN A 131 -13.59 4.09 -7.46
C ASN A 131 -14.33 5.33 -7.98
N SER A 132 -15.18 5.12 -8.98
CA SER A 132 -15.69 6.18 -9.84
C SER A 132 -17.21 6.11 -10.01
N ALA A 133 -17.82 7.24 -10.36
CA ALA A 133 -19.20 7.30 -10.80
C ALA A 133 -19.33 8.22 -12.02
N VAL A 134 -20.26 7.86 -12.91
CA VAL A 134 -20.52 8.59 -14.16
C VAL A 134 -21.97 9.06 -14.19
N PHE A 135 -22.20 10.25 -14.75
CA PHE A 135 -23.52 10.76 -15.13
C PHE A 135 -23.61 10.83 -16.66
N ILE A 136 -24.53 10.04 -17.23
CA ILE A 136 -24.85 10.01 -18.66
C ILE A 136 -26.21 10.69 -18.85
N ASP A 137 -26.32 11.67 -19.74
CA ASP A 137 -27.61 12.32 -20.02
C ASP A 137 -28.50 11.51 -20.99
N HIS A 138 -29.74 11.97 -21.17
CA HIS A 138 -30.72 11.36 -22.09
C HIS A 138 -30.31 11.42 -23.58
N LEU A 139 -29.24 12.12 -23.94
CA LEU A 139 -28.64 12.12 -25.28
C LEU A 139 -27.39 11.22 -25.34
N GLY A 140 -27.11 10.46 -24.27
CA GLY A 140 -25.97 9.57 -24.14
C GLY A 140 -24.63 10.28 -24.00
N LYS A 141 -24.61 11.57 -23.65
CA LYS A 141 -23.37 12.31 -23.36
C LYS A 141 -22.96 12.02 -21.92
N VAL A 142 -21.68 11.73 -21.71
CA VAL A 142 -21.07 11.77 -20.37
C VAL A 142 -20.98 13.24 -19.95
N CYS A 143 -21.82 13.65 -19.00
CA CYS A 143 -21.90 15.03 -18.53
C CYS A 143 -21.09 15.25 -17.25
N GLY A 144 -20.96 14.21 -16.42
CA GLY A 144 -20.19 14.25 -15.19
C GLY A 144 -19.44 12.94 -14.96
N LYS A 145 -18.27 13.05 -14.36
CA LYS A 145 -17.48 11.93 -13.86
C LYS A 145 -16.82 12.36 -12.56
N TYR A 146 -16.84 11.49 -11.56
CA TYR A 146 -16.29 11.78 -10.25
C TYR A 146 -15.52 10.58 -9.71
N HIS A 147 -14.41 10.85 -9.03
CA HIS A 147 -13.56 9.88 -8.36
C HIS A 147 -13.72 10.05 -6.86
N LYS A 148 -14.02 8.96 -6.15
CA LYS A 148 -14.30 8.97 -4.71
C LYS A 148 -13.17 9.67 -3.95
N MET A 149 -13.49 10.77 -3.28
CA MET A 149 -12.48 11.57 -2.59
C MET A 149 -12.21 11.09 -1.16
N GLN A 150 -13.09 10.29 -0.55
CA GLN A 150 -12.93 9.78 0.80
C GLN A 150 -13.21 8.28 0.87
N LEU A 151 -12.17 7.47 1.06
CA LEU A 151 -12.27 6.03 1.24
C LEU A 151 -12.70 5.67 2.67
N ALA A 152 -13.45 4.57 2.82
CA ALA A 152 -13.91 4.07 4.14
C ALA A 152 -12.83 3.22 4.80
N GLU A 153 -12.19 2.42 3.95
CA GLU A 153 -11.07 1.52 4.17
C GLU A 153 -9.74 2.26 4.48
N GLY A 154 -9.65 3.55 4.18
CA GLY A 154 -8.41 4.33 4.24
C GLY A 154 -7.67 4.35 2.90
N TYR A 155 -6.40 4.76 2.89
CA TYR A 155 -5.62 4.84 1.66
C TYR A 155 -4.15 4.51 1.91
N ASP A 156 -3.62 3.57 1.12
CA ASP A 156 -2.18 3.37 0.97
C ASP A 156 -1.70 3.98 -0.36
N PRO A 157 -0.68 4.85 -0.37
CA PRO A 157 -0.08 5.40 -1.59
C PRO A 157 0.42 4.36 -2.61
N HIS A 158 0.60 3.09 -2.23
CA HIS A 158 1.01 2.02 -3.14
C HIS A 158 -0.16 1.33 -3.87
N TRP A 159 -1.42 1.56 -3.46
CA TRP A 159 -2.60 0.94 -4.08
C TRP A 159 -2.94 1.52 -5.46
N TRP A 160 -2.40 0.91 -6.50
CA TRP A 160 -2.81 1.20 -7.88
C TRP A 160 -4.29 0.81 -8.15
N PHE A 161 -4.84 -0.16 -7.41
CA PHE A 161 -6.20 -0.68 -7.62
C PHE A 161 -7.33 0.15 -6.96
N ASN A 162 -7.01 1.18 -6.16
CA ASN A 162 -8.01 2.01 -5.47
C ASN A 162 -7.45 3.41 -5.12
N ARG A 163 -7.31 4.26 -6.13
CA ARG A 163 -6.79 5.63 -6.00
C ARG A 163 -7.83 6.62 -5.47
N LEU A 164 -7.35 7.60 -4.70
CA LEU A 164 -8.13 8.76 -4.28
C LEU A 164 -8.40 9.71 -5.44
N GLY A 165 -9.65 10.15 -5.59
CA GLY A 165 -9.97 11.32 -6.40
C GLY A 165 -9.36 12.61 -5.85
N THR A 166 -9.18 13.63 -6.69
CA THR A 166 -8.50 14.87 -6.29
C THR A 166 -9.37 16.12 -6.32
N GLN A 167 -10.55 16.08 -6.94
CA GLN A 167 -11.43 17.25 -7.12
C GLN A 167 -12.91 16.85 -7.09
N SER A 168 -13.77 17.71 -6.52
CA SER A 168 -15.23 17.63 -6.65
C SER A 168 -15.76 18.88 -7.36
N ARG A 169 -16.52 18.74 -8.44
CA ARG A 169 -17.09 19.87 -9.19
C ARG A 169 -18.50 19.54 -9.66
N ALA A 170 -19.32 20.57 -9.79
CA ALA A 170 -20.65 20.47 -10.36
C ALA A 170 -20.59 20.56 -11.89
N PHE A 171 -21.48 19.86 -12.57
CA PHE A 171 -21.55 19.81 -14.03
C PHE A 171 -22.98 20.04 -14.50
N ASP A 172 -23.12 20.62 -15.69
CA ASP A 172 -24.44 20.95 -16.25
C ASP A 172 -25.15 19.67 -16.75
N THR A 173 -26.42 19.52 -16.38
CA THR A 173 -27.31 18.45 -16.86
C THR A 173 -28.59 19.07 -17.45
N PRO A 174 -29.42 18.29 -18.17
CA PRO A 174 -30.71 18.77 -18.70
C PRO A 174 -31.69 19.32 -17.65
N PHE A 175 -31.47 19.02 -16.37
CA PHE A 175 -32.35 19.43 -15.26
C PHE A 175 -31.70 20.48 -14.33
N GLY A 176 -30.50 20.97 -14.65
CA GLY A 176 -29.71 21.86 -13.81
C GLY A 176 -28.33 21.29 -13.49
N ARG A 177 -27.53 22.00 -12.68
CA ARG A 177 -26.20 21.52 -12.26
C ARG A 177 -26.29 20.41 -11.23
N CYS A 178 -25.50 19.35 -11.40
CA CYS A 178 -25.44 18.19 -10.52
C CYS A 178 -24.07 18.08 -9.86
N GLY A 179 -24.03 17.65 -8.60
CA GLY A 179 -22.81 17.14 -7.94
C GLY A 179 -22.93 15.64 -7.66
N ILE A 180 -21.83 14.90 -7.76
CA ILE A 180 -21.74 13.48 -7.39
C ILE A 180 -20.97 13.36 -6.08
N LEU A 181 -21.47 12.55 -5.15
CA LEU A 181 -20.73 12.01 -4.01
C LEU A 181 -20.73 10.48 -4.13
N ILE A 182 -19.73 9.78 -3.61
CA ILE A 182 -19.75 8.31 -3.58
C ILE A 182 -19.71 7.83 -2.13
N CYS A 183 -20.81 7.21 -1.70
CA CYS A 183 -20.93 6.47 -0.45
C CYS A 183 -20.34 7.20 0.77
N ASN A 184 -19.14 6.81 1.15
CA ASN A 184 -18.44 7.30 2.33
C ASN A 184 -18.13 8.81 2.28
N ASP A 185 -18.16 9.44 1.11
CA ASP A 185 -18.11 10.90 0.97
C ASP A 185 -19.25 11.60 1.73
N ARG A 186 -20.44 10.97 1.85
CA ARG A 186 -21.63 11.53 2.53
C ARG A 186 -21.43 11.83 4.02
N TRP A 187 -20.38 11.27 4.64
CA TRP A 187 -20.04 11.52 6.05
C TRP A 187 -19.27 12.83 6.27
N ASN A 188 -18.91 13.56 5.21
CA ASN A 188 -18.13 14.80 5.32
C ASN A 188 -18.90 16.01 4.74
N PRO A 189 -19.09 17.11 5.49
CA PRO A 189 -19.75 18.33 5.00
C PRO A 189 -19.05 18.97 3.81
N ALA A 190 -17.73 19.04 3.84
CA ALA A 190 -16.98 19.68 2.76
C ALA A 190 -17.30 19.06 1.39
N LEU A 191 -17.41 17.72 1.31
CA LEU A 191 -17.65 17.04 0.04
C LEU A 191 -19.04 17.34 -0.56
N ALA A 192 -20.07 17.56 0.26
CA ALA A 192 -21.38 18.02 -0.23
C ALA A 192 -21.39 19.54 -0.51
N GLN A 193 -20.66 20.32 0.29
CA GLN A 193 -20.58 21.78 0.20
C GLN A 193 -19.80 22.25 -1.04
N ILE A 194 -18.68 21.60 -1.40
CA ILE A 194 -17.86 21.94 -2.57
C ILE A 194 -18.69 22.00 -3.88
N PRO A 195 -19.44 20.96 -4.30
CA PRO A 195 -20.26 21.04 -5.49
C PRO A 195 -21.44 22.02 -5.34
N ALA A 196 -21.98 22.21 -4.12
CA ALA A 196 -23.03 23.21 -3.87
C ALA A 196 -22.52 24.65 -4.09
N LEU A 197 -21.31 24.97 -3.60
CA LEU A 197 -20.60 26.23 -3.88
C LEU A 197 -20.18 26.34 -5.35
N ASP A 198 -19.93 25.21 -6.02
CA ASP A 198 -19.74 25.13 -7.49
C ASP A 198 -21.07 25.28 -8.29
N GLY A 199 -22.16 25.62 -7.61
CA GLY A 199 -23.46 25.93 -8.19
C GLY A 199 -24.34 24.70 -8.48
N ALA A 200 -24.10 23.55 -7.86
CA ALA A 200 -25.01 22.41 -7.93
C ALA A 200 -26.41 22.78 -7.42
N GLN A 201 -27.42 22.21 -8.07
CA GLN A 201 -28.84 22.37 -7.77
C GLN A 201 -29.47 21.05 -7.26
N PHE A 202 -28.75 19.92 -7.39
CA PHE A 202 -29.08 18.63 -6.79
C PHE A 202 -27.82 17.76 -6.67
N LEU A 203 -27.85 16.76 -5.78
CA LEU A 203 -26.77 15.79 -5.60
C LEU A 203 -27.24 14.36 -5.90
N VAL A 204 -26.31 13.50 -6.34
CA VAL A 204 -26.52 12.06 -6.51
C VAL A 204 -25.46 11.27 -5.74
N ILE A 205 -25.87 10.19 -5.07
CA ILE A 205 -25.00 9.38 -4.21
C ILE A 205 -25.12 7.88 -4.53
N PRO A 206 -24.38 7.36 -5.53
CA PRO A 206 -24.09 5.94 -5.65
C PRO A 206 -23.40 5.43 -4.39
N SER A 207 -23.89 4.33 -3.82
CA SER A 207 -23.38 3.80 -2.56
C SER A 207 -23.38 2.27 -2.46
N PHE A 208 -22.39 1.72 -1.75
CA PHE A 208 -22.42 0.35 -1.24
C PHE A 208 -21.80 0.37 0.16
N GLY A 209 -22.65 0.42 1.19
CA GLY A 209 -22.16 0.57 2.57
C GLY A 209 -23.22 0.33 3.64
N SER A 210 -23.09 1.03 4.77
CA SER A 210 -24.02 0.88 5.89
C SER A 210 -25.46 1.15 5.48
N THR A 211 -26.40 0.35 6.00
CA THR A 211 -27.85 0.59 5.91
C THR A 211 -28.42 1.11 7.24
N SER A 212 -27.59 1.61 8.16
CA SER A 212 -27.99 2.09 9.50
C SER A 212 -28.81 3.38 9.44
N LYS A 213 -29.62 3.67 10.48
CA LYS A 213 -30.35 4.95 10.60
C LYS A 213 -29.42 6.17 10.49
N SER A 214 -28.20 6.06 11.02
CA SER A 214 -27.17 7.11 10.93
C SER A 214 -26.72 7.42 9.50
N GLN A 215 -26.87 6.50 8.54
CA GLN A 215 -26.60 6.81 7.13
C GLN A 215 -27.71 7.69 6.56
N ASP A 216 -28.97 7.43 6.92
CA ASP A 216 -30.10 8.28 6.56
C ASP A 216 -29.93 9.69 7.16
N ASP A 217 -29.46 9.78 8.41
CA ASP A 217 -29.17 11.05 9.08
C ASP A 217 -28.05 11.83 8.39
N ALA A 218 -26.99 11.15 7.93
CA ALA A 218 -25.89 11.79 7.21
C ALA A 218 -26.33 12.37 5.86
N VAL A 219 -27.14 11.62 5.10
CA VAL A 219 -27.69 12.05 3.80
C VAL A 219 -28.68 13.20 3.99
N LEU A 220 -29.58 13.08 4.97
CA LEU A 220 -30.49 14.17 5.33
C LEU A 220 -29.70 15.43 5.72
N ALA A 221 -28.68 15.29 6.56
CA ALA A 221 -27.83 16.42 6.93
C ALA A 221 -27.11 17.05 5.74
N ARG A 222 -26.67 16.27 4.73
CA ARG A 222 -26.11 16.85 3.48
C ARG A 222 -27.15 17.70 2.76
N GLY A 223 -28.40 17.21 2.68
CA GLY A 223 -29.51 17.92 2.07
C GLY A 223 -29.87 19.20 2.82
N THR A 224 -29.92 19.16 4.16
CA THR A 224 -30.18 20.31 5.03
C THR A 224 -29.08 21.36 4.93
N GLU A 225 -27.81 20.97 5.03
CA GLU A 225 -26.64 21.87 5.01
C GLU A 225 -26.47 22.57 3.67
N THR A 226 -26.71 21.86 2.56
CA THR A 226 -26.57 22.43 1.21
C THR A 226 -27.87 23.02 0.67
N HIS A 227 -29.01 22.78 1.32
CA HIS A 227 -30.35 23.01 0.80
C HIS A 227 -30.58 22.41 -0.60
N LEU A 228 -29.98 21.25 -0.90
CA LEU A 228 -30.11 20.56 -2.19
C LEU A 228 -30.93 19.27 -2.04
N PRO A 229 -31.78 18.91 -3.02
CA PRO A 229 -32.33 17.57 -3.08
C PRO A 229 -31.24 16.53 -3.42
N ILE A 230 -31.42 15.32 -2.92
CA ILE A 230 -30.46 14.22 -3.05
C ILE A 230 -31.17 12.94 -3.49
N ILE A 231 -30.56 12.24 -4.46
CA ILE A 231 -30.94 10.89 -4.87
C ILE A 231 -29.83 9.92 -4.43
N GLU A 232 -30.09 9.07 -3.45
CA GLU A 232 -29.15 8.05 -2.98
C GLU A 232 -29.60 6.64 -3.40
N ALA A 233 -28.66 5.93 -4.04
CA ALA A 233 -28.81 4.53 -4.41
C ALA A 233 -27.77 3.71 -3.61
N ASN A 234 -28.17 3.13 -2.48
CA ASN A 234 -27.33 2.26 -1.66
C ASN A 234 -27.85 0.81 -1.72
N VAL A 235 -26.95 -0.17 -1.65
CA VAL A 235 -27.34 -1.59 -1.58
C VAL A 235 -28.07 -1.84 -0.26
N GLY A 236 -29.37 -2.15 -0.33
CA GLY A 236 -30.21 -2.40 0.84
C GLY A 236 -30.98 -1.20 1.41
N VAL A 237 -30.71 0.03 0.96
CA VAL A 237 -31.48 1.23 1.34
C VAL A 237 -31.42 2.30 0.25
N THR A 238 -32.53 2.95 -0.05
CA THR A 238 -32.64 3.94 -1.12
C THR A 238 -33.38 5.16 -0.58
N LEU A 239 -32.78 6.36 -0.75
CA LEU A 239 -33.31 7.60 -0.20
C LEU A 239 -33.54 8.64 -1.29
N ILE A 240 -34.67 9.33 -1.22
CA ILE A 240 -34.98 10.52 -2.01
C ILE A 240 -35.26 11.65 -1.01
N VAL A 241 -34.42 12.68 -1.05
CA VAL A 241 -34.42 13.80 -0.10
C VAL A 241 -34.70 15.09 -0.86
N ASN A 242 -35.56 15.96 -0.33
CA ASN A 242 -35.72 17.34 -0.76
C ASN A 242 -35.24 18.25 0.37
N ALA A 243 -34.04 18.83 0.21
CA ALA A 243 -33.39 19.66 1.22
C ALA A 243 -33.39 19.04 2.63
N ASP A 244 -34.25 19.52 3.53
CA ASP A 244 -34.33 19.15 4.94
C ASP A 244 -35.29 17.98 5.25
N LYS A 245 -35.86 17.32 4.23
CA LYS A 245 -36.81 16.22 4.39
C LYS A 245 -36.51 15.02 3.49
N ILE A 246 -36.49 13.82 4.10
CA ILE A 246 -36.57 12.55 3.38
C ILE A 246 -38.02 12.37 2.90
N GLU A 247 -38.25 12.34 1.59
CA GLU A 247 -39.57 12.10 1.00
C GLU A 247 -39.86 10.60 0.87
N VAL A 248 -38.85 9.82 0.47
CA VAL A 248 -38.98 8.37 0.28
C VAL A 248 -37.75 7.67 0.84
N ALA A 249 -37.98 6.58 1.57
CA ALA A 249 -36.94 5.72 2.12
C ALA A 249 -37.41 4.25 2.08
N ASP A 250 -36.89 3.47 1.13
CA ASP A 250 -37.17 2.04 1.07
C ASP A 250 -35.95 1.21 1.50
N ARG A 251 -36.21 -0.02 1.94
CA ARG A 251 -35.19 -0.92 2.50
C ARG A 251 -35.34 -2.32 1.93
N HIS A 252 -34.75 -2.52 0.74
CA HIS A 252 -34.74 -3.79 0.01
C HIS A 252 -33.37 -4.05 -0.61
N ARG A 253 -32.92 -5.32 -0.63
CA ARG A 253 -31.64 -5.70 -1.28
C ARG A 253 -31.70 -5.64 -2.80
N GLU A 254 -32.87 -5.81 -3.39
CA GLU A 254 -33.10 -5.64 -4.83
C GLU A 254 -34.44 -4.91 -5.06
N GLY A 255 -34.43 -3.86 -5.87
CA GLY A 255 -35.63 -3.07 -6.18
C GLY A 255 -35.32 -1.67 -6.71
N ILE A 256 -36.39 -0.91 -6.97
CA ILE A 256 -36.33 0.46 -7.47
C ILE A 256 -37.31 1.32 -6.66
N THR A 257 -36.78 2.37 -6.06
CA THR A 257 -37.52 3.41 -5.34
C THR A 257 -37.79 4.57 -6.26
N PHE A 258 -39.06 4.96 -6.40
CA PHE A 258 -39.47 6.11 -7.19
C PHE A 258 -39.87 7.28 -6.30
N GLY A 259 -39.60 8.50 -6.77
CA GLY A 259 -40.02 9.72 -6.10
C GLY A 259 -39.84 10.95 -6.97
N GLU A 260 -39.94 12.13 -6.36
CA GLU A 260 -39.83 13.42 -7.03
C GLU A 260 -38.85 14.33 -6.27
N ILE A 261 -37.92 14.95 -6.99
CA ILE A 261 -37.07 16.02 -6.46
C ILE A 261 -37.50 17.37 -7.02
N THR A 262 -37.39 18.41 -6.21
CA THR A 262 -37.66 19.80 -6.58
C THR A 262 -36.34 20.54 -6.72
N ILE A 263 -35.93 20.82 -7.95
CA ILE A 263 -34.68 21.49 -8.28
C ILE A 263 -34.94 23.00 -8.31
N ALA A 264 -34.40 23.72 -7.35
CA ALA A 264 -34.49 25.18 -7.27
C ALA A 264 -33.70 25.87 -8.42
N PRO A 265 -34.00 27.15 -8.75
CA PRO A 265 -33.25 27.90 -9.76
C PRO A 265 -31.72 27.92 -9.54
N LYS A 266 -30.97 28.14 -10.62
CA LYS A 266 -29.50 28.11 -10.60
C LYS A 266 -28.93 29.10 -9.59
N ARG A 267 -28.09 28.60 -8.68
CA ARG A 267 -27.42 29.41 -7.66
C ARG A 267 -26.15 30.06 -8.22
N PRO A 268 -25.72 31.21 -7.67
CA PRO A 268 -24.39 31.76 -7.92
C PRO A 268 -23.31 30.75 -7.50
N THR A 269 -22.23 30.70 -8.27
CA THR A 269 -21.01 29.96 -7.91
C THR A 269 -20.13 30.83 -7.01
N ASP A 270 -19.70 30.32 -5.87
CA ASP A 270 -18.64 30.93 -5.05
C ASP A 270 -17.37 30.10 -5.16
N THR A 271 -16.50 30.48 -6.11
CA THR A 271 -15.25 29.75 -6.34
C THR A 271 -14.24 29.95 -5.21
N VAL A 272 -14.30 31.06 -4.48
CA VAL A 272 -13.30 31.38 -3.43
C VAL A 272 -13.56 30.53 -2.21
N GLU A 273 -14.81 30.49 -1.74
CA GLU A 273 -15.21 29.63 -0.63
C GLU A 273 -15.09 28.15 -1.01
N ARG A 274 -15.44 27.76 -2.24
CA ARG A 274 -15.29 26.39 -2.75
C ARG A 274 -13.84 25.91 -2.64
N ASP A 275 -12.89 26.71 -3.14
CA ASP A 275 -11.48 26.32 -3.19
C ASP A 275 -10.83 26.35 -1.79
N LEU A 276 -11.33 27.17 -0.87
CA LEU A 276 -10.96 27.13 0.55
C LEU A 276 -11.42 25.82 1.21
N VAL A 277 -12.72 25.50 1.12
CA VAL A 277 -13.32 24.28 1.70
C VAL A 277 -12.69 23.01 1.10
N GLU A 278 -12.39 22.99 -0.20
CA GLU A 278 -11.68 21.88 -0.82
C GLU A 278 -10.23 21.76 -0.30
N SER A 279 -9.53 22.87 -0.12
CA SER A 279 -8.16 22.86 0.41
C SER A 279 -8.11 22.33 1.85
N GLU A 280 -9.01 22.77 2.72
CA GLU A 280 -9.14 22.28 4.10
C GLU A 280 -9.49 20.79 4.14
N PHE A 281 -10.44 20.35 3.29
CA PHE A 281 -10.78 18.93 3.15
C PHE A 281 -9.57 18.09 2.72
N ILE A 282 -8.80 18.53 1.73
CA ILE A 282 -7.62 17.80 1.23
C ILE A 282 -6.55 17.65 2.33
N GLN A 283 -6.33 18.70 3.14
CA GLN A 283 -5.43 18.65 4.29
C GLN A 283 -5.93 17.64 5.34
N TRP A 284 -7.17 17.77 5.81
CA TRP A 284 -7.76 16.87 6.80
C TRP A 284 -7.75 15.41 6.31
N ARG A 285 -8.09 15.17 5.04
CA ARG A 285 -8.14 13.85 4.43
C ARG A 285 -6.81 13.12 4.51
N SER A 286 -5.70 13.82 4.31
CA SER A 286 -4.36 13.20 4.32
C SER A 286 -4.08 12.45 5.64
N VAL A 287 -4.56 12.99 6.77
CA VAL A 287 -4.43 12.40 8.10
C VAL A 287 -5.50 11.33 8.35
N GLU A 288 -6.75 11.58 7.97
CA GLU A 288 -7.85 10.65 8.20
C GLU A 288 -7.70 9.35 7.38
N MET A 289 -7.20 9.40 6.14
CA MET A 289 -7.06 8.20 5.32
C MET A 289 -6.00 7.23 5.87
N ALA A 290 -4.90 7.75 6.43
CA ALA A 290 -3.90 6.94 7.15
C ALA A 290 -4.51 6.37 8.45
N THR A 291 -5.29 7.17 9.17
CA THR A 291 -5.99 6.76 10.40
C THR A 291 -7.01 5.64 10.13
N ARG A 292 -7.71 5.69 9.00
CA ARG A 292 -8.64 4.63 8.57
C ARG A 292 -7.92 3.38 8.11
N LEU A 293 -6.82 3.49 7.36
CA LEU A 293 -6.04 2.33 6.92
C LEU A 293 -5.58 1.49 8.12
N SER A 294 -5.07 2.15 9.17
CA SER A 294 -4.73 1.49 10.45
C SER A 294 -5.92 0.75 11.09
N LYS A 295 -7.12 1.36 11.10
CA LYS A 295 -8.36 0.75 11.61
C LYS A 295 -8.89 -0.39 10.72
N THR A 296 -8.62 -0.36 9.42
CA THR A 296 -9.03 -1.43 8.48
C THR A 296 -8.13 -2.63 8.63
N ASN A 297 -6.81 -2.42 8.65
CA ASN A 297 -5.81 -3.49 8.81
C ASN A 297 -6.03 -4.27 10.13
N SER A 298 -6.40 -3.58 11.21
CA SER A 298 -6.74 -4.19 12.52
C SER A 298 -8.11 -4.89 12.59
N ARG A 299 -9.00 -4.72 11.60
CA ARG A 299 -10.30 -5.43 11.52
C ARG A 299 -10.26 -6.62 10.57
N VAL A 300 -9.51 -6.49 9.49
CA VAL A 300 -9.36 -7.49 8.44
C VAL A 300 -8.62 -8.72 8.97
N ASP A 301 -7.70 -8.53 9.92
CA ASP A 301 -7.15 -9.61 10.74
C ASP A 301 -7.41 -9.38 12.25
N PRO A 302 -8.52 -9.94 12.80
CA PRO A 302 -8.85 -9.83 14.21
C PRO A 302 -7.98 -10.71 15.13
N ARG A 303 -6.99 -11.45 14.58
CA ARG A 303 -5.97 -12.19 15.36
C ARG A 303 -4.57 -11.58 15.21
N GLY A 304 -4.47 -10.41 14.59
CA GLY A 304 -3.32 -9.56 14.75
C GLY A 304 -2.15 -9.91 13.84
N SER A 305 -2.35 -9.73 12.53
CA SER A 305 -1.50 -8.82 11.79
C SER A 305 -1.57 -7.43 12.43
N ALA A 306 -0.93 -7.31 13.59
CA ALA A 306 -0.12 -6.14 13.81
C ALA A 306 0.69 -6.00 12.51
N GLY A 307 0.46 -4.91 11.80
CA GLY A 307 1.60 -4.23 11.24
C GLY A 307 2.58 -4.16 12.40
N ALA A 308 3.71 -4.84 12.24
CA ALA A 308 4.85 -4.56 13.06
C ALA A 308 5.02 -3.03 13.09
N GLY A 309 5.76 -2.52 14.08
CA GLY A 309 6.35 -1.20 13.85
C GLY A 309 7.27 -1.29 12.63
N ASP A 310 8.16 -0.32 12.51
CA ASP A 310 9.33 -0.51 11.65
C ASP A 310 10.28 -1.64 12.16
N PHE A 311 9.86 -2.35 13.23
CA PHE A 311 10.47 -3.53 13.83
C PHE A 311 9.47 -4.46 14.54
N VAL A 312 9.90 -5.71 14.79
CA VAL A 312 9.31 -6.71 15.70
C VAL A 312 10.34 -7.11 16.75
N GLU A 313 9.91 -7.32 17.99
CA GLU A 313 10.68 -8.03 19.01
C GLU A 313 10.14 -9.45 19.18
N LEU A 314 11.04 -10.44 19.14
CA LEU A 314 10.76 -11.84 19.46
C LEU A 314 11.60 -12.23 20.70
N ARG A 315 11.05 -13.06 21.58
CA ARG A 315 11.66 -13.44 22.87
C ARG A 315 11.44 -14.92 23.12
N SER A 316 12.51 -15.65 23.39
CA SER A 316 12.51 -17.06 23.77
C SER A 316 13.68 -17.24 24.74
N ASP A 317 13.41 -17.30 26.04
CA ASP A 317 14.44 -17.38 27.10
C ASP A 317 15.52 -18.44 26.76
N PRO A 318 16.82 -18.09 26.66
CA PRO A 318 17.45 -16.81 27.04
C PRO A 318 17.58 -15.74 25.95
N LEU A 319 17.14 -15.94 24.71
CA LEU A 319 17.37 -15.03 23.57
C LEU A 319 16.26 -13.98 23.36
N GLU A 320 16.67 -12.77 22.99
CA GLU A 320 15.84 -11.72 22.39
C GLU A 320 16.41 -11.35 21.01
N VAL A 321 15.54 -11.19 20.01
CA VAL A 321 15.92 -10.66 18.68
C VAL A 321 14.99 -9.53 18.26
N VAL A 322 15.58 -8.47 17.69
CA VAL A 322 14.89 -7.32 17.12
C VAL A 322 15.08 -7.34 15.61
N ILE A 323 13.99 -7.38 14.86
CA ILE A 323 13.99 -7.54 13.40
C ILE A 323 13.24 -6.36 12.77
N GLY A 324 13.85 -5.69 11.80
CA GLY A 324 13.39 -4.41 11.26
C GLY A 324 13.24 -4.36 9.74
N ASN A 325 12.41 -3.42 9.28
CA ASN A 325 12.39 -2.98 7.88
C ASN A 325 13.47 -1.92 7.67
N ASN A 326 13.52 -1.27 6.50
CA ASN A 326 14.55 -0.28 6.19
C ASN A 326 14.27 1.15 6.71
N LYS A 327 13.33 1.38 7.64
CA LYS A 327 13.14 2.70 8.27
C LYS A 327 14.00 2.87 9.53
N SER A 328 14.18 4.12 9.95
CA SER A 328 14.87 4.46 11.20
C SER A 328 14.05 4.09 12.43
N LEU A 329 14.72 3.62 13.48
CA LEU A 329 14.10 3.25 14.76
C LEU A 329 14.79 3.98 15.92
N ALA A 330 14.02 4.43 16.91
CA ALA A 330 14.51 4.83 18.22
C ALA A 330 13.91 3.91 19.30
N ARG A 331 14.75 3.19 20.04
CA ARG A 331 14.36 2.19 21.05
C ARG A 331 15.27 2.30 22.26
N ASN A 332 14.71 2.45 23.47
CA ASN A 332 15.48 2.45 24.74
C ASN A 332 16.69 3.41 24.77
N GLY A 333 16.61 4.56 24.08
CA GLY A 333 17.71 5.53 23.95
C GLY A 333 18.74 5.18 22.87
N VAL A 334 18.62 4.04 22.20
CA VAL A 334 19.41 3.63 21.04
C VAL A 334 18.71 4.08 19.76
N GLN A 335 19.46 4.74 18.86
CA GLN A 335 18.99 5.14 17.54
C GLN A 335 19.60 4.24 16.47
N HIS A 336 18.75 3.51 15.75
CA HIS A 336 19.09 2.71 14.59
C HIS A 336 18.76 3.50 13.31
N ASN A 337 19.73 3.57 12.39
CA ASN A 337 19.63 4.41 11.20
C ASN A 337 18.66 3.85 10.16
N GLY A 338 18.03 4.74 9.40
CA GLY A 338 17.28 4.35 8.21
C GLY A 338 18.18 3.76 7.13
N GLY A 339 17.61 2.89 6.30
CA GLY A 339 18.32 2.17 5.25
C GLY A 339 19.06 0.92 5.72
N TYR A 340 18.84 0.42 6.93
CA TYR A 340 19.33 -0.89 7.36
C TYR A 340 18.13 -1.77 7.71
N ASN A 341 18.17 -3.06 7.37
CA ASN A 341 17.03 -3.99 7.48
C ASN A 341 17.44 -5.34 8.11
N GLY A 342 16.47 -6.24 8.29
CA GLY A 342 16.73 -7.60 8.78
C GLY A 342 16.95 -7.62 10.30
N ILE A 343 17.92 -8.39 10.80
CA ILE A 343 18.19 -8.45 12.24
C ILE A 343 18.91 -7.16 12.67
N PHE A 344 18.26 -6.33 13.49
CA PHE A 344 18.86 -5.13 14.09
C PHE A 344 19.70 -5.47 15.32
N ALA A 345 19.16 -6.34 16.18
CA ALA A 345 19.81 -6.73 17.42
C ALA A 345 19.52 -8.20 17.74
N VAL A 346 20.50 -8.87 18.34
CA VAL A 346 20.30 -10.12 19.08
C VAL A 346 20.94 -9.94 20.45
N GLY A 347 20.42 -10.59 21.47
CA GLY A 347 21.00 -10.54 22.82
C GLY A 347 20.48 -11.68 23.65
N ALA A 348 21.19 -12.03 24.71
CA ALA A 348 20.56 -12.76 25.79
C ALA A 348 19.84 -11.77 26.73
N LEU A 349 18.79 -12.21 27.42
CA LEU A 349 17.94 -11.37 28.28
C LEU A 349 18.70 -10.73 29.46
N ASP A 350 19.89 -11.23 29.78
CA ASP A 350 20.81 -10.68 30.78
C ASP A 350 21.79 -9.63 30.20
N GLU A 351 21.77 -9.39 28.89
CA GLU A 351 22.67 -8.44 28.21
C GLU A 351 21.98 -7.12 27.84
N THR A 352 22.67 -6.01 28.10
CA THR A 352 22.21 -4.66 27.73
C THR A 352 22.67 -4.23 26.33
N THR A 353 23.54 -5.01 25.67
CA THR A 353 24.23 -4.61 24.43
C THR A 353 24.22 -5.74 23.41
N SER A 354 23.78 -5.45 22.19
CA SER A 354 23.85 -6.34 21.02
C SER A 354 25.30 -6.64 20.61
N PRO A 355 25.63 -7.81 20.01
CA PRO A 355 26.89 -8.00 19.31
C PRO A 355 26.96 -7.20 18.00
N PHE A 356 25.87 -6.54 17.59
CA PHE A 356 25.79 -5.70 16.40
C PHE A 356 25.86 -4.20 16.71
N VAL A 357 26.47 -3.43 15.81
CA VAL A 357 26.67 -1.98 15.99
C VAL A 357 25.29 -1.30 16.14
N PRO A 358 24.96 -0.65 17.27
CA PRO A 358 23.58 -0.28 17.59
C PRO A 358 22.88 0.66 16.59
N ALA A 359 23.67 1.39 15.79
CA ALA A 359 23.20 2.31 14.78
C ALA A 359 22.91 1.66 13.41
N TYR A 360 23.31 0.39 13.23
CA TYR A 360 23.21 -0.39 11.99
C TYR A 360 22.63 -1.79 12.28
N ALA A 361 22.42 -2.61 11.24
CA ALA A 361 21.86 -3.96 11.39
C ALA A 361 22.93 -5.07 11.42
N GLY A 362 22.63 -6.14 12.15
CA GLY A 362 23.41 -7.35 12.24
C GLY A 362 23.21 -8.37 11.14
N MET A 363 22.10 -8.33 10.40
CA MET A 363 21.89 -9.13 9.19
C MET A 363 21.16 -8.30 8.14
N ASN A 364 21.87 -7.32 7.60
CA ASN A 364 21.38 -6.34 6.63
C ASN A 364 21.40 -6.91 5.21
N LEU A 365 20.26 -7.06 4.53
CA LEU A 365 20.28 -7.23 3.07
C LEU A 365 20.78 -5.92 2.46
N GLU A 366 22.06 -5.86 2.07
CA GLU A 366 22.72 -4.59 1.78
C GLU A 366 22.70 -4.24 0.29
N HIS A 367 23.04 -5.18 -0.59
CA HIS A 367 23.07 -4.92 -2.02
C HIS A 367 22.80 -6.16 -2.88
N TYR A 368 22.23 -5.90 -4.07
CA TYR A 368 22.27 -6.82 -5.20
C TYR A 368 23.45 -6.44 -6.09
N PHE A 369 24.07 -7.41 -6.76
CA PHE A 369 25.20 -7.16 -7.66
C PHE A 369 25.22 -8.10 -8.87
N ASP A 370 25.97 -7.71 -9.89
CA ASP A 370 26.29 -8.48 -11.09
C ASP A 370 27.78 -8.21 -11.44
N ALA A 371 28.30 -8.70 -12.57
CA ALA A 371 29.72 -8.46 -12.95
C ALA A 371 30.08 -6.98 -13.21
N SER A 372 29.10 -6.08 -13.29
CA SER A 372 29.27 -4.65 -13.57
C SER A 372 28.56 -3.81 -12.49
N PRO A 373 29.03 -3.89 -11.22
CA PRO A 373 28.39 -3.21 -10.11
C PRO A 373 28.36 -1.70 -10.31
N ARG A 374 27.23 -1.09 -9.97
CA ARG A 374 26.89 0.29 -10.33
C ARG A 374 27.38 1.23 -9.23
N GLN A 375 28.09 2.29 -9.57
CA GLN A 375 28.78 3.16 -8.59
C GLN A 375 27.88 4.16 -7.84
N ALA A 376 26.66 4.44 -8.33
CA ALA A 376 25.75 5.34 -7.66
C ALA A 376 25.23 4.69 -6.36
N SER A 377 25.39 5.36 -5.22
CA SER A 377 25.16 4.79 -3.88
C SER A 377 23.75 4.21 -3.71
N GLU A 378 22.74 4.91 -4.22
CA GLU A 378 21.34 4.51 -4.17
C GLU A 378 21.00 3.31 -5.06
N ILE A 379 21.87 2.97 -6.01
CA ILE A 379 21.75 1.80 -6.89
C ILE A 379 22.61 0.65 -6.38
N PHE A 380 23.81 0.95 -5.87
CA PHE A 380 24.68 -0.03 -5.22
C PHE A 380 23.93 -0.65 -4.03
N PHE A 381 23.50 0.19 -3.10
CA PHE A 381 22.72 -0.19 -1.93
C PHE A 381 21.20 -0.25 -2.21
N GLU A 382 20.76 -0.67 -3.40
CA GLU A 382 19.34 -0.63 -3.79
C GLU A 382 18.37 -1.25 -2.75
N PRO A 383 18.65 -2.40 -2.10
CA PRO A 383 17.79 -2.95 -1.05
C PRO A 383 17.59 -2.01 0.14
N ARG A 384 18.62 -1.23 0.50
CA ARG A 384 18.57 -0.26 1.61
C ARG A 384 17.58 0.87 1.33
N TYR A 385 17.43 1.27 0.07
CA TYR A 385 16.56 2.38 -0.36
C TYR A 385 15.19 1.93 -0.92
N SER A 386 15.04 0.65 -1.26
CA SER A 386 13.77 0.07 -1.75
C SER A 386 12.86 -0.28 -0.57
N ALA A 387 11.63 0.24 -0.55
CA ALA A 387 10.72 0.09 0.59
C ALA A 387 10.49 -1.39 0.98
N MET A 388 10.43 -1.67 2.28
CA MET A 388 10.15 -2.99 2.82
C MET A 388 8.98 -2.95 3.83
N SER A 389 8.22 -4.04 3.92
CA SER A 389 7.17 -4.24 4.92
C SER A 389 7.51 -5.42 5.83
N LEU A 390 7.17 -5.31 7.12
CA LEU A 390 7.28 -6.40 8.09
C LEU A 390 5.90 -6.96 8.44
N ARG A 391 5.83 -8.29 8.56
CA ARG A 391 4.65 -9.02 9.02
C ARG A 391 5.07 -10.05 10.07
N ARG A 392 4.59 -9.90 11.31
CA ARG A 392 4.69 -10.98 12.30
C ARG A 392 3.80 -12.14 11.83
N ILE A 393 4.34 -13.35 11.75
CA ILE A 393 3.61 -14.56 11.35
C ILE A 393 3.00 -15.21 12.59
N ASP A 394 3.78 -15.35 13.67
CA ASP A 394 3.34 -15.91 14.94
C ASP A 394 4.17 -15.35 16.12
N GLU A 395 4.10 -15.96 17.30
CA GLU A 395 4.82 -15.50 18.50
C GLU A 395 6.36 -15.57 18.34
N ASN A 396 6.87 -16.48 17.52
CA ASN A 396 8.29 -16.72 17.30
C ASN A 396 8.75 -16.44 15.85
N LYS A 397 7.84 -16.11 14.93
CA LYS A 397 8.15 -15.96 13.50
C LYS A 397 7.73 -14.59 12.93
N VAL A 398 8.57 -14.03 12.06
CA VAL A 398 8.33 -12.78 11.32
C VAL A 398 8.84 -12.90 9.88
N GLU A 399 8.17 -12.23 8.94
CA GLU A 399 8.61 -12.10 7.56
C GLU A 399 8.84 -10.63 7.20
N LEU A 400 9.98 -10.36 6.58
CA LEU A 400 10.33 -9.11 5.92
C LEU A 400 10.11 -9.29 4.41
N TYR A 401 9.28 -8.45 3.80
CA TYR A 401 8.99 -8.47 2.37
C TYR A 401 9.51 -7.19 1.69
N GLN A 402 10.18 -7.37 0.56
CA GLN A 402 10.62 -6.32 -0.36
C GLN A 402 9.96 -6.54 -1.73
N PRO A 403 9.06 -5.63 -2.17
CA PRO A 403 8.58 -5.61 -3.55
C PRO A 403 9.71 -5.47 -4.56
N LYS A 404 9.46 -5.85 -5.81
CA LYS A 404 10.40 -5.75 -6.93
C LYS A 404 11.16 -4.42 -6.95
N THR A 405 12.48 -4.47 -6.78
CA THR A 405 13.33 -3.27 -6.82
C THR A 405 13.41 -2.62 -8.20
N LYS A 406 13.96 -1.41 -8.30
CA LYS A 406 13.88 -0.57 -9.51
C LYS A 406 14.89 -0.95 -10.58
N VAL A 407 16.10 -1.34 -10.20
CA VAL A 407 17.25 -1.53 -11.09
C VAL A 407 17.58 -3.01 -11.27
N TYR A 408 17.84 -3.74 -10.19
CA TYR A 408 18.07 -5.19 -10.27
C TYR A 408 16.77 -5.97 -10.49
N GLN A 409 15.59 -5.35 -10.26
CA GLN A 409 14.28 -5.96 -10.43
C GLN A 409 14.13 -7.29 -9.68
N VAL A 410 14.56 -7.30 -8.42
CA VAL A 410 14.44 -8.46 -7.53
C VAL A 410 13.32 -8.19 -6.53
N GLU A 411 12.38 -9.11 -6.43
CA GLU A 411 11.37 -9.19 -5.37
C GLU A 411 11.89 -10.19 -4.33
N SER A 412 11.75 -9.94 -3.03
CA SER A 412 12.28 -10.85 -2.00
C SER A 412 11.51 -10.89 -0.69
N TRP A 413 11.69 -12.00 0.03
CA TRP A 413 11.14 -12.28 1.34
C TRP A 413 12.27 -12.81 2.23
N THR A 414 12.29 -12.45 3.51
CA THR A 414 13.12 -13.08 4.52
C THR A 414 12.24 -13.46 5.69
N GLU A 415 11.98 -14.75 5.88
CA GLU A 415 11.40 -15.23 7.12
C GLU A 415 12.50 -15.38 8.17
N PHE A 416 12.19 -15.04 9.42
CA PHE A 416 13.02 -15.27 10.59
C PHE A 416 12.18 -16.02 11.63
N SER A 417 12.75 -17.09 12.19
CA SER A 417 12.10 -17.94 13.19
C SER A 417 13.02 -18.02 14.41
N LEU A 418 12.55 -17.51 15.55
CA LEU A 418 13.26 -17.59 16.81
C LEU A 418 13.05 -18.96 17.45
N ALA A 419 14.13 -19.56 17.91
CA ALA A 419 14.16 -20.73 18.78
C ALA A 419 14.99 -20.41 20.05
N GLU A 420 15.12 -21.38 20.95
CA GLU A 420 15.75 -21.22 22.28
C GLU A 420 17.15 -20.59 22.24
N ASN A 421 18.03 -21.05 21.33
CA ASN A 421 19.43 -20.61 21.23
C ASN A 421 19.82 -19.98 19.88
N HIS A 422 18.88 -19.83 18.94
CA HIS A 422 19.17 -19.42 17.57
C HIS A 422 18.01 -18.72 16.86
N VAL A 423 18.34 -18.05 15.76
CA VAL A 423 17.38 -17.51 14.79
C VAL A 423 17.61 -18.23 13.46
N ASP A 424 16.65 -19.03 13.02
CA ASP A 424 16.62 -19.55 11.66
C ASP A 424 16.15 -18.46 10.70
N PHE A 425 16.81 -18.33 9.56
CA PHE A 425 16.41 -17.41 8.50
C PHE A 425 16.23 -18.13 7.16
N ASN A 426 15.22 -17.70 6.42
CA ASN A 426 14.86 -18.24 5.12
C ASN A 426 14.67 -17.09 4.15
N PHE A 427 15.72 -16.76 3.40
CA PHE A 427 15.64 -15.77 2.33
C PHE A 427 15.13 -16.43 1.05
N ARG A 428 14.16 -15.80 0.40
CA ARG A 428 13.59 -16.19 -0.89
C ARG A 428 13.61 -14.97 -1.80
N CYS A 429 14.00 -15.12 -3.06
CA CYS A 429 13.93 -14.03 -4.03
C CYS A 429 13.50 -14.49 -5.42
N ARG A 430 12.91 -13.56 -6.16
CA ARG A 430 12.39 -13.74 -7.51
C ARG A 430 12.95 -12.64 -8.42
N PRO A 431 13.88 -12.97 -9.32
CA PRO A 431 14.33 -12.08 -10.39
C PRO A 431 13.19 -11.83 -11.39
N HIS A 432 12.94 -10.57 -11.73
CA HIS A 432 12.01 -10.16 -12.79
C HIS A 432 12.74 -9.73 -14.08
N ARG A 433 14.05 -9.94 -14.13
CA ARG A 433 14.93 -9.81 -15.31
C ARG A 433 16.01 -10.89 -15.25
N ASN A 434 16.74 -11.12 -16.34
CA ASN A 434 17.80 -12.14 -16.44
C ASN A 434 19.07 -11.67 -17.17
N ASP A 435 19.09 -10.43 -17.66
CA ASP A 435 20.17 -9.80 -18.42
C ASP A 435 21.25 -9.17 -17.51
N TYR A 436 21.59 -9.84 -16.41
CA TYR A 436 22.62 -9.41 -15.48
C TYR A 436 24.02 -9.59 -16.07
N ALA A 437 24.92 -8.63 -15.83
CA ALA A 437 26.29 -8.70 -16.32
C ALA A 437 27.02 -9.95 -15.78
N GLY A 438 27.75 -10.66 -16.64
CA GLY A 438 28.38 -11.93 -16.29
C GLY A 438 27.41 -13.11 -16.14
N GLY A 439 26.09 -12.91 -16.36
CA GLY A 439 25.11 -13.99 -16.34
C GLY A 439 24.79 -14.55 -14.95
N PHE A 440 24.96 -13.75 -13.88
CA PHE A 440 24.59 -14.13 -12.51
C PHE A 440 23.95 -12.96 -11.76
N LEU A 441 23.13 -13.28 -10.75
CA LEU A 441 22.68 -12.34 -9.73
C LEU A 441 23.39 -12.66 -8.41
N GLY A 442 24.11 -11.70 -7.86
CA GLY A 442 24.65 -11.73 -6.52
C GLY A 442 23.72 -11.04 -5.52
N VAL A 443 23.59 -11.61 -4.33
CA VAL A 443 22.88 -11.02 -3.19
C VAL A 443 23.85 -10.96 -2.02
N PHE A 444 23.96 -9.80 -1.37
CA PHE A 444 24.95 -9.54 -0.30
C PHE A 444 24.27 -9.16 1.02
N TRP A 445 24.71 -9.78 2.11
CA TRP A 445 24.34 -9.41 3.47
C TRP A 445 25.53 -8.90 4.25
N ALA A 446 25.32 -7.82 4.99
CA ALA A 446 26.32 -7.25 5.88
C ALA A 446 25.93 -7.41 7.36
N SER A 447 26.94 -7.65 8.20
CA SER A 447 26.79 -7.86 9.64
C SER A 447 27.81 -7.02 10.41
N TYR A 448 27.44 -5.79 10.78
CA TYR A 448 28.36 -4.87 11.47
C TYR A 448 28.50 -5.25 12.94
N ILE A 449 29.71 -5.61 13.37
CA ILE A 449 29.94 -6.20 14.69
C ILE A 449 30.45 -5.15 15.68
N ASN A 450 29.81 -5.06 16.83
CA ASN A 450 30.10 -4.08 17.87
C ASN A 450 31.23 -4.56 18.79
N GLU A 451 32.39 -3.93 18.68
CA GLU A 451 33.53 -4.08 19.59
C GLU A 451 33.86 -5.56 19.95
N PRO A 452 34.09 -6.44 18.95
CA PRO A 452 34.41 -7.85 19.21
C PRO A 452 35.78 -8.02 19.87
N LEU A 453 36.02 -9.16 20.53
CA LEU A 453 37.33 -9.46 21.14
C LEU A 453 38.43 -9.63 20.10
N ASP A 454 38.06 -10.12 18.93
CA ASP A 454 38.89 -10.33 17.76
C ASP A 454 38.01 -10.06 16.55
N LYS A 455 38.55 -9.34 15.57
CA LYS A 455 37.82 -8.98 14.36
C LYS A 455 37.64 -10.15 13.40
N SER A 456 38.40 -11.22 13.58
CA SER A 456 38.45 -12.34 12.64
C SER A 456 37.15 -13.15 12.60
N ILE A 457 36.85 -13.70 11.42
CA ILE A 457 35.95 -14.86 11.27
C ILE A 457 36.76 -16.16 11.30
N TYR A 458 36.12 -17.23 11.76
CA TYR A 458 36.70 -18.56 11.90
C TYR A 458 35.86 -19.59 11.14
N PHE A 459 36.50 -20.41 10.32
CA PHE A 459 35.85 -21.45 9.52
C PHE A 459 36.83 -22.62 9.29
N LEU A 460 36.33 -23.73 8.75
CA LEU A 460 37.16 -24.90 8.45
C LEU A 460 37.88 -24.75 7.10
N SER A 461 39.17 -25.09 7.09
CA SER A 461 40.02 -25.04 5.89
C SER A 461 39.50 -25.90 4.75
N GLY A 462 39.84 -25.58 3.50
CA GLY A 462 39.30 -26.32 2.35
C GLY A 462 39.65 -27.82 2.30
N ASP A 463 40.71 -28.22 2.98
CA ASP A 463 41.19 -29.60 3.19
C ASP A 463 40.69 -30.25 4.50
N SER A 464 39.80 -29.57 5.22
CA SER A 464 39.26 -29.95 6.53
C SER A 464 37.91 -30.67 6.43
N SER A 465 37.50 -31.33 7.51
CA SER A 465 36.13 -31.85 7.71
C SER A 465 35.64 -31.56 9.14
N LEU A 466 34.35 -31.80 9.42
CA LEU A 466 33.84 -31.71 10.80
C LEU A 466 34.51 -32.72 11.75
N GLN A 467 34.90 -33.89 11.24
CA GLN A 467 35.53 -34.97 12.00
C GLN A 467 37.03 -34.74 12.23
N GLU A 468 37.72 -34.12 11.26
CA GLU A 468 39.14 -33.75 11.33
C GLU A 468 39.30 -32.22 11.10
N PRO A 469 38.98 -31.39 12.12
CA PRO A 469 38.81 -29.95 11.94
C PRO A 469 40.14 -29.17 11.97
N LEU A 470 40.63 -28.80 10.80
CA LEU A 470 41.60 -27.73 10.59
C LEU A 470 40.88 -26.38 10.50
N TRP A 471 41.33 -25.41 11.29
CA TRP A 471 40.69 -24.09 11.42
C TRP A 471 41.52 -22.99 10.77
N HIS A 472 40.86 -22.16 9.96
CA HIS A 472 41.37 -20.83 9.60
C HIS A 472 40.81 -19.77 10.54
N GLN A 473 41.64 -18.75 10.80
CA GLN A 473 41.26 -17.47 11.38
C GLN A 473 41.54 -16.43 10.30
N HIS A 474 40.51 -15.76 9.80
CA HIS A 474 40.61 -14.82 8.70
C HIS A 474 40.24 -13.41 9.15
N CYS A 475 41.19 -12.48 9.01
CA CYS A 475 40.98 -11.05 9.18
C CYS A 475 41.77 -10.33 8.08
N THR A 476 41.06 -9.66 7.19
CA THR A 476 41.63 -8.87 6.09
C THR A 476 42.38 -7.67 6.64
N GLN A 477 43.61 -7.39 6.17
CA GLN A 477 44.39 -6.23 6.66
C GLN A 477 43.78 -4.88 6.25
N THR A 478 43.06 -4.82 5.13
CA THR A 478 42.40 -3.63 4.60
C THR A 478 41.04 -4.01 4.04
N HIS A 479 40.14 -3.03 3.91
CA HIS A 479 38.87 -3.20 3.20
C HIS A 479 39.13 -3.64 1.74
N ASN A 480 38.21 -4.43 1.17
CA ASN A 480 38.26 -4.95 -0.21
C ASN A 480 39.54 -5.72 -0.60
N ARG A 481 40.26 -6.34 0.35
CA ARG A 481 41.45 -7.16 0.05
C ARG A 481 41.37 -8.53 0.70
N ASP A 482 41.46 -9.58 -0.12
CA ASP A 482 41.26 -10.97 0.29
C ASP A 482 39.91 -11.17 1.00
N SER A 483 38.90 -10.37 0.62
CA SER A 483 37.68 -10.19 1.40
C SER A 483 36.65 -11.29 1.21
N THR A 484 36.58 -11.93 0.04
CA THR A 484 35.60 -12.99 -0.26
C THR A 484 36.21 -14.39 -0.20
N ILE A 485 35.69 -15.26 0.67
CA ILE A 485 36.11 -16.66 0.82
C ILE A 485 35.08 -17.57 0.12
N THR A 486 35.55 -18.48 -0.72
CA THR A 486 34.67 -19.40 -1.48
C THR A 486 34.68 -20.81 -0.91
N SER A 487 33.57 -21.55 -1.04
CA SER A 487 33.54 -22.99 -0.76
C SER A 487 34.54 -23.72 -1.67
N THR A 488 35.14 -24.83 -1.23
CA THR A 488 35.85 -25.77 -2.12
C THR A 488 34.96 -26.42 -3.18
N GLN A 489 33.63 -26.27 -3.09
CA GLN A 489 32.67 -26.68 -4.11
C GLN A 489 32.33 -25.58 -5.13
N ASP A 490 32.69 -24.31 -4.89
CA ASP A 490 32.43 -23.21 -5.84
C ASP A 490 33.23 -23.42 -7.15
N ARG A 491 32.53 -23.40 -8.30
CA ARG A 491 33.10 -23.54 -9.65
C ARG A 491 32.75 -22.38 -10.58
N LEU A 492 32.16 -21.30 -10.04
CA LEU A 492 31.48 -20.29 -10.85
C LEU A 492 32.42 -19.37 -11.63
N GLY A 493 33.68 -19.23 -11.22
CA GLY A 493 34.72 -18.53 -12.01
C GLY A 493 34.34 -17.10 -12.40
N LEU A 494 33.68 -16.36 -11.51
CA LEU A 494 33.14 -15.04 -11.81
C LEU A 494 34.27 -14.01 -12.02
N GLU A 495 34.19 -13.28 -13.13
CA GLU A 495 35.04 -12.12 -13.42
C GLU A 495 34.23 -10.84 -13.20
N PHE A 496 34.83 -9.83 -12.57
CA PHE A 496 34.22 -8.54 -12.29
C PHE A 496 34.92 -7.42 -13.05
N GLY A 497 34.18 -6.34 -13.40
CA GLY A 497 34.75 -5.17 -14.05
C GLY A 497 35.66 -4.29 -13.16
N SER A 498 35.72 -4.56 -11.85
CA SER A 498 36.58 -3.92 -10.86
C SER A 498 36.63 -4.79 -9.60
N ASP A 499 37.81 -4.83 -8.96
CA ASP A 499 38.05 -5.54 -7.70
C ASP A 499 37.87 -4.62 -6.46
N ASP A 500 37.38 -3.39 -6.64
CA ASP A 500 37.28 -2.36 -5.60
C ASP A 500 36.08 -2.56 -4.64
N THR A 501 35.57 -3.79 -4.50
CA THR A 501 34.40 -4.13 -3.69
C THR A 501 34.63 -5.43 -2.92
N LEU A 502 33.97 -5.57 -1.76
CA LEU A 502 34.13 -6.74 -0.88
C LEU A 502 33.85 -8.06 -1.61
N PHE A 503 32.82 -8.09 -2.45
CA PHE A 503 32.35 -9.29 -3.17
C PHE A 503 33.19 -9.65 -4.39
N ALA A 504 33.85 -8.69 -5.03
CA ALA A 504 34.70 -8.94 -6.19
C ALA A 504 36.07 -9.48 -5.79
N ASN A 505 36.64 -9.01 -4.67
CA ASN A 505 37.98 -9.37 -4.26
C ASN A 505 38.04 -10.76 -3.57
N VAL A 506 38.32 -11.81 -4.36
CA VAL A 506 38.33 -13.21 -3.92
C VAL A 506 39.66 -13.61 -3.28
N SER A 507 39.59 -14.11 -2.05
CA SER A 507 40.70 -14.70 -1.30
C SER A 507 41.17 -16.02 -1.92
N PRO A 508 42.48 -16.33 -1.89
CA PRO A 508 42.98 -17.67 -2.23
C PRO A 508 42.57 -18.74 -1.20
N ILE A 509 42.12 -18.33 -0.01
CA ILE A 509 41.64 -19.24 1.04
C ILE A 509 40.22 -19.72 0.68
N ARG A 510 39.94 -20.99 0.95
CA ARG A 510 38.64 -21.63 0.71
C ARG A 510 38.17 -22.35 1.96
N TYR A 511 36.85 -22.46 2.12
CA TYR A 511 36.22 -23.19 3.23
C TYR A 511 35.73 -24.57 2.78
N SER A 512 35.74 -25.57 3.67
CA SER A 512 35.14 -26.89 3.40
C SER A 512 33.63 -26.90 3.69
N GLU A 513 33.24 -26.47 4.90
CA GLU A 513 31.86 -26.52 5.40
C GLU A 513 31.17 -25.14 5.39
N PRO A 514 29.85 -25.06 5.11
CA PRO A 514 29.12 -23.80 4.92
C PRO A 514 28.77 -23.11 6.25
N PHE A 515 29.78 -22.78 7.05
CA PHE A 515 29.62 -21.96 8.25
C PHE A 515 30.86 -21.09 8.51
N PHE A 516 30.65 -20.02 9.28
CA PHE A 516 31.72 -19.32 9.99
C PHE A 516 31.23 -18.85 11.35
N TYR A 517 32.15 -18.58 12.26
CA TYR A 517 31.84 -17.95 13.55
C TYR A 517 32.80 -16.80 13.87
N GLY A 518 32.38 -15.91 14.76
CA GLY A 518 33.23 -14.91 15.39
C GLY A 518 32.96 -14.81 16.89
N ARG A 519 33.82 -14.08 17.61
CA ARG A 519 33.73 -13.95 19.08
C ARG A 519 33.46 -12.53 19.53
N VAL A 520 32.35 -12.34 20.22
CA VAL A 520 31.96 -11.07 20.83
C VAL A 520 31.83 -11.30 22.33
N ARG A 521 32.67 -10.62 23.12
CA ARG A 521 32.74 -10.79 24.58
C ARG A 521 32.95 -12.28 24.93
N ASP A 522 32.26 -12.81 25.93
CA ASP A 522 32.30 -14.22 26.35
C ASP A 522 31.38 -15.13 25.50
N ARG A 523 30.81 -14.61 24.41
CA ARG A 523 29.87 -15.31 23.53
C ARG A 523 30.44 -15.59 22.14
N VAL A 524 29.71 -16.43 21.41
CA VAL A 524 29.98 -16.80 20.04
C VAL A 524 28.79 -16.47 19.16
N LEU A 525 29.07 -15.93 17.98
CA LEU A 525 28.09 -15.70 16.92
C LEU A 525 28.45 -16.66 15.77
N ILE A 526 27.55 -17.57 15.41
CA ILE A 526 27.77 -18.59 14.36
C ILE A 526 26.75 -18.37 13.25
N TYR A 527 27.23 -18.18 12.02
CA TYR A 527 26.42 -18.24 10.80
C TYR A 527 26.61 -19.60 10.15
N MET A 528 25.51 -20.32 9.93
CA MET A 528 25.47 -21.59 9.22
C MET A 528 24.49 -21.50 8.05
N PHE A 529 24.78 -22.16 6.94
CA PHE A 529 23.96 -22.11 5.71
C PHE A 529 23.69 -23.51 5.20
N ARG A 530 22.48 -23.79 4.70
CA ARG A 530 22.19 -25.10 4.11
C ARG A 530 22.91 -25.26 2.75
N PRO A 531 23.51 -26.43 2.47
CA PRO A 531 24.01 -26.75 1.13
C PRO A 531 22.91 -26.64 0.08
N GLY A 532 23.19 -25.96 -1.03
CA GLY A 532 22.27 -25.83 -2.17
C GLY A 532 22.38 -24.48 -2.90
N ALA A 533 22.62 -23.40 -2.14
CA ALA A 533 22.99 -22.10 -2.70
C ALA A 533 24.52 -21.97 -2.79
N ALA A 534 25.03 -21.22 -3.78
CA ALA A 534 26.45 -20.89 -3.87
C ALA A 534 26.77 -19.76 -2.89
N VAL A 535 27.06 -20.14 -1.64
CA VAL A 535 27.41 -19.19 -0.57
C VAL A 535 28.89 -18.81 -0.64
N ARG A 536 29.18 -17.55 -0.32
CA ARG A 536 30.54 -17.05 -0.08
C ARG A 536 30.55 -16.24 1.20
N PHE A 537 31.62 -16.34 1.98
CA PHE A 537 31.80 -15.49 3.16
C PHE A 537 32.51 -14.22 2.75
N ALA A 538 32.22 -13.09 3.39
CA ALA A 538 32.92 -11.84 3.21
C ALA A 538 33.39 -11.27 4.55
N HIS A 539 34.49 -10.52 4.52
CA HIS A 539 35.04 -9.89 5.72
C HIS A 539 35.54 -8.48 5.43
N SER A 540 35.23 -7.56 6.34
CA SER A 540 35.76 -6.20 6.37
C SER A 540 36.33 -5.89 7.76
N PRO A 541 37.54 -5.32 7.91
CA PRO A 541 38.12 -5.05 9.22
C PRO A 541 37.56 -3.78 9.87
N SER A 542 36.75 -3.02 9.13
CA SER A 542 36.29 -1.67 9.48
C SER A 542 34.87 -1.33 8.98
N GLY A 543 34.10 -2.33 8.53
CA GLY A 543 32.81 -2.12 7.89
C GLY A 543 31.75 -1.51 8.81
N GLY A 544 31.81 -1.76 10.12
CA GLY A 544 30.93 -1.19 11.13
C GLY A 544 31.31 0.21 11.62
N GLY A 545 32.25 0.89 10.97
CA GLY A 545 32.71 2.24 11.37
C GLY A 545 33.70 2.23 12.53
N ARG A 546 33.77 3.31 13.32
CA ARG A 546 34.68 3.44 14.47
C ARG A 546 34.08 2.86 15.75
N THR A 547 34.93 2.41 16.68
CA THR A 547 34.54 2.06 18.06
C THR A 547 33.99 3.27 18.81
N SER A 548 33.28 3.04 19.91
CA SER A 548 32.72 4.10 20.77
C SER A 548 33.79 5.07 21.32
N LYS A 549 35.00 4.56 21.57
CA LYS A 549 36.17 5.33 21.99
C LYS A 549 36.91 6.01 20.83
N GLY A 550 36.63 5.60 19.60
CA GLY A 550 37.31 6.06 18.39
C GLY A 550 38.76 5.59 18.25
N ASP A 551 39.23 4.68 19.11
CA ASP A 551 40.59 4.12 19.11
C ASP A 551 40.80 3.05 18.02
N ASP A 552 39.73 2.40 17.57
CA ASP A 552 39.77 1.38 16.52
C ASP A 552 38.47 1.42 15.67
N THR A 553 38.20 0.34 14.94
CA THR A 553 37.10 0.15 13.99
C THR A 553 36.37 -1.18 14.20
N ASN A 554 35.05 -1.14 14.05
CA ASN A 554 34.16 -2.28 14.09
C ASN A 554 34.23 -3.04 12.75
N PRO A 555 34.43 -4.37 12.73
CA PRO A 555 34.45 -5.14 11.49
C PRO A 555 33.03 -5.40 10.96
N ALA A 556 32.96 -6.04 9.79
CA ALA A 556 31.74 -6.64 9.27
C ALA A 556 32.00 -8.09 8.86
N TRP A 557 31.09 -8.99 9.25
CA TRP A 557 31.18 -10.46 9.07
C TRP A 557 30.11 -10.92 8.09
N ASP A 558 30.38 -10.72 6.83
CA ASP A 558 29.40 -10.62 5.77
C ASP A 558 29.24 -11.95 5.01
N PHE A 559 28.21 -12.08 4.18
CA PHE A 559 28.05 -13.24 3.31
C PHE A 559 27.26 -12.94 2.04
N GLN A 560 27.35 -13.85 1.08
CA GLN A 560 26.82 -13.69 -0.27
C GLN A 560 26.10 -14.95 -0.72
N MET A 561 25.08 -14.78 -1.54
CA MET A 561 24.45 -15.82 -2.35
C MET A 561 24.68 -15.49 -3.81
N ILE A 562 25.21 -16.44 -4.59
CA ILE A 562 25.30 -16.32 -6.04
C ILE A 562 24.24 -17.19 -6.71
N ILE A 563 23.46 -16.59 -7.61
CA ILE A 563 22.48 -17.24 -8.47
C ILE A 563 23.02 -17.21 -9.91
N PRO A 564 23.62 -18.29 -10.42
CA PRO A 564 24.04 -18.36 -11.81
C PRO A 564 22.83 -18.51 -12.74
N GLN A 565 22.85 -17.81 -13.88
CA GLN A 565 21.83 -17.84 -14.93
C GLN A 565 20.39 -17.70 -14.42
N PRO A 566 20.06 -16.62 -13.68
CA PRO A 566 18.76 -16.45 -13.05
C PRO A 566 17.62 -16.37 -14.08
N GLU A 567 16.73 -17.35 -14.06
CA GLU A 567 15.47 -17.35 -14.81
C GLU A 567 14.45 -16.34 -14.24
N ILE A 568 13.73 -15.63 -15.13
CA ILE A 568 12.68 -14.68 -14.77
C ILE A 568 11.51 -15.41 -14.11
N GLY A 569 11.04 -14.90 -12.97
CA GLY A 569 9.89 -15.44 -12.23
C GLY A 569 10.19 -16.69 -11.41
N ARG A 570 11.34 -17.33 -11.61
CA ARG A 570 11.80 -18.46 -10.78
C ARG A 570 12.22 -17.96 -9.40
N GLU A 571 11.88 -18.74 -8.37
CA GLU A 571 12.25 -18.43 -6.99
C GLU A 571 13.57 -19.14 -6.61
N TYR A 572 14.44 -18.42 -5.89
CA TYR A 572 15.72 -18.89 -5.37
C TYR A 572 15.77 -18.66 -3.87
N GLN A 573 16.41 -19.56 -3.14
CA GLN A 573 16.32 -19.64 -1.68
C GLN A 573 17.70 -19.79 -1.03
N LEU A 574 17.89 -19.13 0.12
CA LEU A 574 18.99 -19.35 1.06
C LEU A 574 18.39 -19.62 2.43
N GLU A 575 18.52 -20.86 2.90
CA GLU A 575 18.23 -21.25 4.29
C GLU A 575 19.51 -21.13 5.12
N GLY A 576 19.41 -20.53 6.31
CA GLY A 576 20.53 -20.36 7.23
C GLY A 576 20.09 -20.27 8.69
N ARG A 577 21.07 -20.32 9.60
CA ARG A 577 20.89 -20.23 11.06
C ARG A 577 21.92 -19.29 11.66
N LEU A 578 21.46 -18.40 12.54
CA LEU A 578 22.29 -17.54 13.38
C LEU A 578 22.20 -18.00 14.84
N VAL A 579 23.29 -18.56 15.37
CA VAL A 579 23.39 -18.92 16.80
C VAL A 579 24.09 -17.79 17.55
N TYR A 580 23.56 -17.42 18.72
CA TYR A 580 24.23 -16.52 19.66
C TYR A 580 24.17 -17.08 21.09
N LYS A 581 25.28 -17.65 21.57
CA LYS A 581 25.35 -18.41 22.83
C LYS A 581 26.67 -18.17 23.56
N GLN A 582 26.78 -18.64 24.80
CA GLN A 582 28.04 -18.61 25.56
C GLN A 582 29.12 -19.43 24.82
N TRP A 583 30.35 -18.92 24.78
CA TRP A 583 31.47 -19.64 24.15
C TRP A 583 31.97 -20.77 25.06
N LEU A 584 31.69 -22.02 24.66
CA LEU A 584 32.18 -23.23 25.35
C LEU A 584 33.39 -23.89 24.66
N GLY A 585 33.80 -23.39 23.49
CA GLY A 585 34.96 -23.85 22.73
C GLY A 585 34.63 -24.33 21.32
N ARG A 586 35.67 -24.69 20.55
CA ARG A 586 35.50 -25.15 19.15
C ARG A 586 34.71 -26.45 19.01
N GLY A 587 34.77 -27.34 20.00
CA GLY A 587 33.98 -28.58 20.01
C GLY A 587 32.47 -28.32 20.09
N ASP A 588 32.07 -27.29 20.84
CA ASP A 588 30.67 -26.85 20.94
C ASP A 588 30.17 -26.22 19.63
N VAL A 589 31.00 -25.41 18.97
CA VAL A 589 30.72 -24.91 17.60
C VAL A 589 30.53 -26.07 16.61
N LEU A 590 31.43 -27.06 16.62
CA LEU A 590 31.32 -28.23 15.73
C LEU A 590 30.06 -29.05 16.03
N ALA A 591 29.62 -29.14 17.28
CA ALA A 591 28.37 -29.82 17.64
C ALA A 591 27.14 -29.08 17.10
N GLU A 592 27.08 -27.74 17.21
CA GLU A 592 26.00 -26.93 16.62
C GLU A 592 25.96 -27.06 15.09
N VAL A 593 27.14 -27.01 14.43
CA VAL A 593 27.25 -27.16 12.97
C VAL A 593 26.87 -28.56 12.51
N ALA A 594 27.37 -29.60 13.20
CA ALA A 594 27.01 -30.98 12.92
C ALA A 594 25.50 -31.18 13.08
N ALA A 595 24.90 -30.74 14.19
CA ALA A 595 23.46 -30.84 14.42
C ALA A 595 22.65 -30.12 13.33
N TYR A 596 23.04 -28.90 12.93
CA TYR A 596 22.34 -28.14 11.88
C TYR A 596 22.39 -28.81 10.50
N LEU A 597 23.51 -29.46 10.16
CA LEU A 597 23.69 -30.18 8.91
C LEU A 597 23.11 -31.61 8.95
N GLU A 598 23.06 -32.25 10.13
CA GLU A 598 22.47 -33.58 10.37
C GLU A 598 20.94 -33.55 10.51
N ASP A 599 20.33 -32.39 10.78
CA ASP A 599 18.86 -32.15 10.79
C ASP A 599 18.19 -32.35 9.40
N ARG A 600 18.91 -32.97 8.46
CA ARG A 600 18.41 -33.64 7.27
C ARG A 600 19.14 -34.98 7.00
N LYS A 601 18.61 -36.04 7.60
CA LYS A 601 18.33 -37.29 6.87
C LYS A 601 16.83 -37.47 6.73
#